data_AF-A0A7K6W008-F1
#
_entry.id   AF-A0A7K6W008-F1
#
_cell.length_a   1.000
_cell.length_b   1.000
_cell.length_c   1.000
_cell.angle_alpha   90.00
_cell.angle_beta   90.00
_cell.angle_gamma   90.00
#
_symmetry.space_group_name_H-M   'P 1'
#
loop_
_entity.id
_entity.type
_entity.pdbx_description
1 polymer ?
#
loop_
_entity_poly.entity_id
_entity_poly.type
_entity_poly.pdbx_seq_one_letter_code
_entity_poly.pdbx_strand_id
1 'polypeptide(L)'
;LPPQEKNLTVRCEHDLGPIVLVRLHKWRLFLEDGWFCKDVHVTAPDGSLYRFPCYQWLEGVTTVEVREGSGKKLVDDELEILREHRRKELGARQEAYQWKNFAEGWPRCLNVDSILELDSNIHFTCLRTTNFTGVLIFQGASHLLKGFLLKPRSWKSLDEMRSIFSQTRGRNIGGCLVCPSPST
;
A
#
# COMPACT_ATOMS: atom_id res chain seq x y z
N LEU A 1 5.20 9.81 11.83
CA LEU A 1 6.35 9.60 12.74
C LEU A 1 7.60 9.42 11.88
N PRO A 2 8.77 9.93 12.31
CA PRO A 2 10.01 9.65 11.59
C PRO A 2 10.30 8.14 11.60
N PRO A 3 11.00 7.61 10.59
CA PRO A 3 11.46 6.22 10.62
C PRO A 3 12.29 6.00 11.88
N GLN A 4 11.97 4.97 12.65
CA GLN A 4 12.77 4.55 13.80
C GLN A 4 13.55 3.30 13.42
N GLU A 5 14.86 3.33 13.67
CA GLU A 5 15.74 2.18 13.54
C GLU A 5 16.08 1.68 14.93
N LYS A 6 15.95 0.37 15.16
CA LYS A 6 16.26 -0.27 16.44
C LYS A 6 17.28 -1.38 16.20
N ASN A 7 18.44 -1.23 16.83
CA ASN A 7 19.51 -2.21 16.75
C ASN A 7 19.50 -3.10 18.00
N LEU A 8 19.60 -4.41 17.79
CA LEU A 8 19.55 -5.43 18.84
C LEU A 8 20.63 -6.48 18.57
N THR A 9 21.36 -6.85 19.62
CA THR A 9 22.33 -7.95 19.57
C THR A 9 21.66 -9.22 20.09
N VAL A 10 21.54 -10.24 19.24
CA VAL A 10 20.98 -11.55 19.59
C VAL A 10 22.12 -12.56 19.68
N ARG A 11 22.15 -13.34 20.77
CA ARG A 11 23.10 -14.44 20.93
C ARG A 11 22.44 -15.75 20.56
N CYS A 12 23.12 -16.57 19.76
CA CYS A 12 22.68 -17.91 19.41
C CYS A 12 23.59 -18.93 20.09
N GLU A 13 23.02 -20.01 20.60
CA GLU A 13 23.79 -21.10 21.24
C GLU A 13 24.53 -21.97 20.23
N HIS A 14 24.04 -22.00 18.98
CA HIS A 14 24.54 -22.83 17.90
C HIS A 14 24.72 -21.99 16.64
N ASP A 15 25.63 -22.43 15.78
CA ASP A 15 25.75 -21.89 14.42
C ASP A 15 24.50 -22.26 13.61
N LEU A 16 23.84 -21.25 13.06
CA LEU A 16 22.62 -21.39 12.26
C LEU A 16 22.93 -21.58 10.76
N GLY A 17 24.21 -21.41 10.37
CA GLY A 17 24.60 -21.34 8.97
C GLY A 17 24.02 -20.11 8.26
N PRO A 18 23.84 -20.17 6.92
CA PRO A 18 23.25 -19.07 6.16
C PRO A 18 21.81 -18.76 6.62
N ILE A 19 21.56 -17.49 6.95
CA ILE A 19 20.24 -17.06 7.43
C ILE A 19 19.32 -16.84 6.22
N VAL A 20 18.29 -17.66 6.11
CA VAL A 20 17.40 -17.69 4.93
C VAL A 20 16.04 -17.04 5.15
N LEU A 21 15.55 -17.05 6.40
CA LEU A 21 14.27 -16.50 6.82
C LEU A 21 14.43 -15.81 8.17
N VAL A 22 13.67 -14.74 8.38
CA VAL A 22 13.48 -14.11 9.69
C VAL A 22 11.99 -14.13 10.01
N ARG A 23 11.65 -14.62 11.22
CA ARG A 23 10.29 -14.64 11.72
C ARG A 23 10.08 -13.51 12.73
N LEU A 24 9.19 -12.58 12.39
CA LEU A 24 8.79 -11.46 13.22
C LEU A 24 7.50 -11.81 13.96
N HIS A 25 7.56 -11.83 15.28
CA HIS A 25 6.39 -12.01 16.13
C HIS A 25 6.00 -10.68 16.76
N LYS A 26 4.77 -10.23 16.48
CA LYS A 26 4.18 -9.06 17.13
C LYS A 26 3.14 -9.52 18.13
N TRP A 27 3.36 -9.18 19.40
CA TRP A 27 2.39 -9.40 20.48
C TRP A 27 1.66 -8.09 20.81
N ARG A 28 0.40 -8.18 21.27
CA ARG A 28 -0.39 -7.02 21.67
C ARG A 28 0.08 -6.51 23.04
N LEU A 29 0.47 -5.23 23.11
CA LEU A 29 0.71 -4.51 24.37
C LEU A 29 -0.28 -3.35 24.49
N PHE A 30 -1.48 -3.67 24.98
CA PHE A 30 -2.48 -2.79 25.59
C PHE A 30 -3.14 -1.69 24.73
N LEU A 31 -2.51 -1.17 23.67
CA LEU A 31 -3.09 -0.24 22.69
C LEU A 31 -2.72 -0.73 21.29
N GLU A 32 -3.70 -0.74 20.39
CA GLU A 32 -3.52 -1.23 19.02
C GLU A 32 -2.69 -0.22 18.22
N ASP A 33 -1.41 -0.53 18.00
CA ASP A 33 -0.55 0.19 17.06
C ASP A 33 -0.19 -0.73 15.90
N GLY A 34 -0.49 -0.29 14.68
CA GLY A 34 -0.05 -0.93 13.45
C GLY A 34 1.44 -0.69 13.30
N TRP A 35 2.24 -1.74 13.16
CA TRP A 35 3.68 -1.59 12.99
C TRP A 35 4.06 -1.81 11.53
N PHE A 36 4.39 -0.74 10.81
CA PHE A 36 4.96 -0.85 9.47
C PHE A 36 6.44 -1.23 9.57
N CYS A 37 6.77 -2.47 9.18
CA CYS A 37 8.14 -2.94 9.09
C CYS A 37 8.65 -2.74 7.65
N LYS A 38 9.69 -1.92 7.48
CA LYS A 38 10.31 -1.68 6.18
C LYS A 38 11.22 -2.84 5.77
N ASP A 39 12.25 -3.09 6.56
CA ASP A 39 13.25 -4.13 6.34
C ASP A 39 13.86 -4.56 7.68
N VAL A 40 14.50 -5.72 7.68
CA VAL A 40 15.31 -6.24 8.79
C VAL A 40 16.69 -6.52 8.27
N HIS A 41 17.72 -6.08 8.99
CA HIS A 41 19.11 -6.36 8.68
C HIS A 41 19.71 -7.25 9.76
N VAL A 42 20.45 -8.28 9.34
CA VAL A 42 21.16 -9.18 10.24
C VAL A 42 22.62 -9.20 9.84
N THR A 43 23.49 -8.77 10.76
CA THR A 43 24.94 -8.88 10.62
C THR A 43 25.40 -10.10 11.39
N ALA A 44 25.93 -11.11 10.69
CA ALA A 44 26.47 -12.32 11.31
C ALA A 44 27.85 -12.05 11.95
N PRO A 45 28.33 -12.92 12.86
CA PRO A 45 29.61 -12.73 13.55
C PRO A 45 30.83 -12.67 12.61
N ASP A 46 30.73 -13.27 11.43
CA ASP A 46 31.75 -13.24 10.36
C ASP A 46 31.75 -11.92 9.55
N GLY A 47 30.82 -11.00 9.84
CA GLY A 47 30.64 -9.73 9.13
C GLY A 47 29.69 -9.80 7.93
N SER A 48 29.13 -10.98 7.61
CA SER A 48 28.17 -11.14 6.53
C SER A 48 26.87 -10.39 6.84
N LEU A 49 26.38 -9.60 5.88
CA LEU A 49 25.16 -8.82 6.01
C LEU A 49 24.02 -9.46 5.21
N TYR A 50 22.95 -9.83 5.90
CA TYR A 50 21.71 -10.35 5.33
C TYR A 50 20.62 -9.27 5.39
N ARG A 51 19.87 -9.12 4.31
CA ARG A 51 18.79 -8.12 4.22
C ARG A 51 17.46 -8.81 3.98
N PHE A 52 16.46 -8.49 4.78
CA PHE A 52 15.13 -9.07 4.72
C PHE A 52 14.11 -7.96 4.48
N PRO A 53 13.78 -7.64 3.21
CA PRO A 53 12.75 -6.65 2.91
C PRO A 53 11.39 -7.16 3.41
N CYS A 54 10.65 -6.30 4.12
CA CYS A 54 9.32 -6.62 4.67
C CYS A 54 8.25 -5.78 3.98
N TYR A 55 8.35 -4.46 4.04
CA TYR A 55 7.42 -3.47 3.49
C TYR A 55 5.94 -3.75 3.78
N GLN A 56 5.63 -4.22 4.99
CA GLN A 56 4.30 -4.66 5.38
C GLN A 56 3.89 -4.12 6.77
N TRP A 57 2.59 -3.93 6.96
CA TRP A 57 1.94 -3.64 8.22
C TRP A 57 1.74 -4.93 9.03
N LEU A 58 2.24 -4.92 10.26
CA LEU A 58 2.00 -5.95 11.25
C LEU A 58 0.94 -5.46 12.24
N GLU A 59 -0.27 -6.00 12.12
CA GLU A 59 -1.44 -5.60 12.89
C GLU A 59 -1.87 -6.70 13.88
N GLY A 60 -2.43 -6.30 15.02
CA GLY A 60 -2.83 -7.23 16.07
C GLY A 60 -1.70 -8.12 16.60
N VAL A 61 -2.07 -9.36 16.96
CA VAL A 61 -1.11 -10.45 17.26
C VAL A 61 -0.86 -11.17 15.95
N THR A 62 0.36 -11.05 15.41
CA THR A 62 0.68 -11.63 14.10
C THR A 62 2.10 -12.16 14.07
N THR A 63 2.31 -13.12 13.17
CA THR A 63 3.61 -13.71 12.88
C THR A 63 3.86 -13.59 11.39
N VAL A 64 4.94 -12.91 11.01
CA VAL A 64 5.34 -12.72 9.61
C VAL A 64 6.71 -13.33 9.40
N GLU A 65 6.85 -14.13 8.35
CA GLU A 65 8.13 -14.69 7.91
C GLU A 65 8.60 -13.97 6.66
N VAL A 66 9.75 -13.30 6.75
CA VAL A 66 10.38 -12.59 5.63
C VAL A 66 11.61 -13.33 5.16
N ARG A 67 11.79 -13.35 3.84
CA ARG A 67 12.89 -14.02 3.15
C ARG A 67 14.04 -13.05 2.88
N GLU A 68 15.25 -13.59 2.78
CA GLU A 68 16.42 -12.83 2.32
C GLU A 68 16.13 -12.18 0.95
N GLY A 69 16.58 -10.94 0.77
CA GLY A 69 16.15 -10.03 -0.29
C GLY A 69 16.63 -10.35 -1.70
N SER A 70 17.48 -11.37 -1.87
CA SER A 70 17.86 -11.85 -3.19
C SER A 70 16.63 -12.43 -3.91
N GLY A 71 16.34 -11.93 -5.11
CA GLY A 71 15.26 -12.45 -5.94
C GLY A 71 15.50 -13.92 -6.32
N LYS A 72 14.51 -14.79 -6.05
CA LYS A 72 14.59 -16.23 -6.29
C LYS A 72 13.34 -16.76 -7.01
N LYS A 73 13.55 -17.57 -8.04
CA LYS A 73 12.51 -18.38 -8.69
C LYS A 73 12.26 -19.66 -7.90
N LEU A 74 11.18 -20.37 -8.23
CA LEU A 74 10.87 -21.67 -7.61
C LEU A 74 12.02 -22.68 -7.77
N VAL A 75 12.68 -22.69 -8.93
CA VAL A 75 13.82 -23.59 -9.21
C VAL A 75 15.07 -23.26 -8.39
N ASP A 76 15.18 -22.03 -7.89
CA ASP A 76 16.30 -21.59 -7.05
C ASP A 76 16.08 -21.93 -5.57
N ASP A 77 14.89 -22.45 -5.21
CA ASP A 77 14.55 -22.88 -3.86
C ASP A 77 15.08 -24.30 -3.63
N GLU A 78 16.31 -24.40 -3.14
CA GLU A 78 16.96 -25.68 -2.83
C GLU A 78 16.47 -26.27 -1.50
N LEU A 79 16.20 -25.41 -0.51
CA LEU A 79 15.76 -25.81 0.82
C LEU A 79 14.24 -25.99 0.88
N GLU A 80 13.78 -27.11 1.45
CA GLU A 80 12.34 -27.40 1.57
C GLU A 80 11.59 -26.32 2.38
N ILE A 81 12.23 -25.74 3.38
CA ILE A 81 11.64 -24.63 4.17
C ILE A 81 11.28 -23.42 3.29
N LEU A 82 12.07 -23.13 2.25
CA LEU A 82 11.83 -22.01 1.34
C LEU A 82 10.71 -22.32 0.34
N ARG A 83 10.61 -23.58 -0.12
CA ARG A 83 9.50 -24.03 -0.97
C ARG A 83 8.19 -23.98 -0.22
N GLU A 84 8.19 -24.46 1.01
CA GLU A 84 7.02 -24.48 1.88
C GLU A 84 6.57 -23.06 2.26
N HIS A 85 7.52 -22.18 2.59
CA HIS A 85 7.26 -20.75 2.80
C HIS A 85 6.56 -20.12 1.59
N ARG A 86 7.11 -20.30 0.38
CA ARG A 86 6.51 -19.80 -0.87
C ARG A 86 5.11 -20.36 -1.11
N ARG A 87 4.90 -21.67 -0.89
CA ARG A 87 3.60 -22.33 -1.10
C ARG A 87 2.53 -21.75 -0.16
N LYS A 88 2.87 -21.56 1.12
CA LYS A 88 1.99 -20.96 2.12
C LYS A 88 1.68 -19.50 1.77
N GLU A 89 2.70 -18.71 1.40
CA GLU A 89 2.51 -17.32 1.00
C GLU A 89 1.57 -17.22 -0.21
N LEU A 90 1.81 -17.99 -1.27
CA LEU A 90 0.97 -17.98 -2.45
C LEU A 90 -0.47 -18.41 -2.15
N GLY A 91 -0.67 -19.43 -1.33
CA GLY A 91 -2.00 -19.87 -0.90
C GLY A 91 -2.74 -18.75 -0.15
N ALA A 92 -2.12 -18.17 0.87
CA ALA A 92 -2.70 -17.06 1.63
C ALA A 92 -3.01 -15.85 0.73
N ARG A 93 -2.15 -15.52 -0.24
CA ARG A 93 -2.41 -14.44 -1.20
C ARG A 93 -3.56 -14.75 -2.15
N GLN A 94 -3.69 -15.98 -2.63
CA GLN A 94 -4.81 -16.37 -3.50
C GLN A 94 -6.15 -16.30 -2.75
N GLU A 95 -6.15 -16.66 -1.47
CA GLU A 95 -7.32 -16.55 -0.61
C GLU A 95 -7.69 -15.09 -0.32
N ALA A 96 -6.70 -14.23 -0.04
CA ALA A 96 -6.91 -12.82 0.26
C ALA A 96 -7.27 -11.97 -0.98
N TYR A 97 -6.69 -12.28 -2.14
CA TYR A 97 -6.84 -11.50 -3.37
C TYR A 97 -7.59 -12.27 -4.44
N GLN A 98 -8.91 -12.36 -4.28
CA GLN A 98 -9.79 -13.05 -5.21
C GLN A 98 -10.31 -12.11 -6.30
N TRP A 99 -10.76 -12.69 -7.42
CA TRP A 99 -11.33 -11.95 -8.55
C TRP A 99 -12.85 -12.04 -8.55
N LYS A 100 -13.53 -10.92 -8.88
CA LYS A 100 -14.96 -10.88 -9.20
C LYS A 100 -15.22 -10.27 -10.58
N ASN A 101 -16.39 -10.54 -11.14
CA ASN A 101 -16.86 -9.85 -12.34
C ASN A 101 -17.42 -8.49 -11.94
N PHE A 102 -16.92 -7.42 -12.55
CA PHE A 102 -17.48 -6.09 -12.35
C PHE A 102 -18.77 -5.90 -13.15
N ALA A 103 -18.72 -6.20 -14.45
CA ALA A 103 -19.83 -6.16 -15.38
C ALA A 103 -19.55 -7.14 -16.55
N GLU A 104 -20.59 -7.52 -17.29
CA GLU A 104 -20.44 -8.39 -18.45
C GLU A 104 -19.56 -7.75 -19.54
N GLY A 105 -18.60 -8.51 -20.07
CA GLY A 105 -17.63 -8.04 -21.07
C GLY A 105 -16.47 -7.21 -20.51
N TRP A 106 -16.46 -6.88 -19.22
CA TRP A 106 -15.36 -6.14 -18.58
C TRP A 106 -14.28 -7.07 -18.01
N PRO A 107 -13.02 -6.60 -17.92
CA PRO A 107 -12.00 -7.30 -17.14
C PRO A 107 -12.47 -7.52 -15.70
N ARG A 108 -12.07 -8.66 -15.12
CA ARG A 108 -12.32 -8.95 -13.70
C ARG A 108 -11.61 -7.93 -12.82
N CYS A 109 -12.16 -7.68 -11.64
CA CYS A 109 -11.57 -6.81 -10.62
C CYS A 109 -11.40 -7.55 -9.30
N LEU A 110 -10.76 -6.89 -8.33
CA LEU A 110 -10.59 -7.43 -6.98
C LEU A 110 -11.96 -7.65 -6.31
N ASN A 111 -12.13 -8.80 -5.66
CA ASN A 111 -13.34 -9.19 -4.97
C ASN A 111 -13.48 -8.47 -3.62
N VAL A 112 -13.70 -7.16 -3.67
CA VAL A 112 -13.87 -6.29 -2.51
C VAL A 112 -14.97 -5.28 -2.79
N ASP A 113 -15.88 -5.05 -1.85
CA ASP A 113 -17.03 -4.16 -2.03
C ASP A 113 -16.76 -2.73 -1.55
N SER A 114 -15.82 -2.59 -0.59
CA SER A 114 -15.43 -1.29 -0.05
C SER A 114 -13.93 -1.17 0.14
N ILE A 115 -13.39 0.05 -0.03
CA ILE A 115 -11.98 0.33 0.29
C ILE A 115 -11.62 -0.04 1.74
N LEU A 116 -12.59 -0.04 2.65
CA LEU A 116 -12.40 -0.38 4.06
C LEU A 116 -12.13 -1.87 4.30
N GLU A 117 -12.53 -2.74 3.37
CA GLU A 117 -12.37 -4.20 3.45
C GLU A 117 -11.00 -4.67 2.89
N LEU A 118 -10.24 -3.77 2.27
CA LEU A 118 -8.92 -4.10 1.76
C LEU A 118 -7.97 -4.44 2.93
N ASP A 119 -6.99 -5.30 2.67
CA ASP A 119 -5.91 -5.56 3.62
C ASP A 119 -5.03 -4.32 3.80
N SER A 120 -4.57 -4.05 5.02
CA SER A 120 -3.80 -2.83 5.36
C SER A 120 -2.53 -2.64 4.52
N ASN A 121 -1.98 -3.72 3.93
CA ASN A 121 -0.82 -3.65 3.02
C ASN A 121 -1.16 -3.10 1.63
N ILE A 122 -2.43 -3.13 1.22
CA ILE A 122 -2.90 -2.61 -0.07
C ILE A 122 -3.77 -1.36 0.08
N HIS A 123 -4.10 -0.95 1.32
CA HIS A 123 -4.70 0.35 1.59
C HIS A 123 -3.77 1.50 1.18
N PHE A 124 -4.39 2.62 0.83
CA PHE A 124 -3.65 3.87 0.82
C PHE A 124 -3.17 4.17 2.23
N THR A 125 -1.93 4.63 2.36
CA THR A 125 -1.43 5.19 3.62
C THR A 125 -2.41 6.26 4.07
N CYS A 126 -2.78 6.28 5.36
CA CYS A 126 -3.79 7.20 5.93
C CYS A 126 -3.59 8.65 5.45
N LEU A 127 -2.34 9.12 5.33
CA LEU A 127 -1.98 10.43 4.79
C LEU A 127 -2.47 10.68 3.35
N ARG A 128 -2.39 9.67 2.48
CA ARG A 128 -2.90 9.75 1.10
C ARG A 128 -4.42 9.74 1.06
N THR A 129 -5.06 8.96 1.93
CA THR A 129 -6.52 8.90 2.06
C THR A 129 -7.11 10.22 2.58
N THR A 130 -6.53 10.80 3.63
CA THR A 130 -6.99 12.11 4.16
C THR A 130 -6.76 13.24 3.16
N ASN A 131 -5.65 13.22 2.41
CA ASN A 131 -5.40 14.18 1.34
C ASN A 131 -6.44 14.05 0.22
N PHE A 132 -6.71 12.84 -0.27
CA PHE A 132 -7.66 12.63 -1.36
C PHE A 132 -9.10 12.95 -0.96
N THR A 133 -9.57 12.40 0.17
CA THR A 133 -10.93 12.63 0.68
C THR A 133 -11.12 14.08 1.09
N GLY A 134 -10.12 14.70 1.73
CA GLY A 134 -10.15 16.13 2.07
C GLY A 134 -10.24 17.02 0.84
N VAL A 135 -9.48 16.71 -0.22
CA VAL A 135 -9.58 17.40 -1.51
C VAL A 135 -10.96 17.23 -2.14
N LEU A 136 -11.51 16.02 -2.15
CA LEU A 136 -12.86 15.73 -2.68
C LEU A 136 -13.97 16.43 -1.91
N ILE A 137 -13.93 16.41 -0.57
CA ILE A 137 -14.91 17.09 0.28
C ILE A 137 -14.81 18.59 0.07
N PHE A 138 -13.59 19.15 0.07
CA PHE A 138 -13.38 20.58 -0.14
C PHE A 138 -13.84 21.02 -1.53
N GLN A 139 -13.53 20.25 -2.57
CA GLN A 139 -14.02 20.51 -3.93
C GLN A 139 -15.54 20.42 -3.98
N GLY A 140 -16.13 19.32 -3.49
CA GLY A 140 -17.57 19.10 -3.44
C GLY A 140 -18.31 20.23 -2.70
N ALA A 141 -17.84 20.61 -1.51
CA ALA A 141 -18.38 21.72 -0.73
C ALA A 141 -18.21 23.07 -1.45
N SER A 142 -17.05 23.31 -2.09
CA SER A 142 -16.83 24.53 -2.88
C SER A 142 -17.79 24.59 -4.06
N HIS A 143 -18.01 23.47 -4.76
CA HIS A 143 -18.94 23.40 -5.88
C HIS A 143 -20.41 23.51 -5.42
N LEU A 144 -20.75 22.96 -4.25
CA LEU A 144 -22.05 23.09 -3.61
C LEU A 144 -22.36 24.54 -3.22
N LEU A 145 -21.45 25.19 -2.49
CA LEU A 145 -21.58 26.59 -2.04
C LEU A 145 -21.62 27.58 -3.20
N LYS A 146 -20.97 27.26 -4.32
CA LYS A 146 -21.04 28.04 -5.57
C LYS A 146 -22.28 27.75 -6.41
N GLY A 147 -23.16 26.84 -5.95
CA GLY A 147 -24.44 26.54 -6.60
C GLY A 147 -24.33 25.65 -7.84
N PHE A 148 -23.22 24.92 -8.03
CA PHE A 148 -23.01 24.05 -9.19
C PHE A 148 -23.69 22.69 -9.07
N LEU A 149 -23.78 22.13 -7.86
CA LEU A 149 -24.33 20.80 -7.63
C LEU A 149 -25.85 20.79 -7.35
N LEU A 150 -26.41 21.94 -6.96
CA LEU A 150 -27.83 22.08 -6.58
C LEU A 150 -28.67 22.77 -7.64
N LYS A 151 -28.19 22.87 -8.89
CA LYS A 151 -28.96 23.47 -9.98
C LYS A 151 -29.78 22.39 -10.70
N PRO A 152 -31.10 22.28 -10.48
CA PRO A 152 -31.93 21.29 -11.16
C PRO A 152 -32.26 21.66 -12.62
N ARG A 153 -31.74 22.78 -13.13
CA ARG A 153 -32.05 23.32 -14.47
C ARG A 153 -30.79 23.49 -15.31
N SER A 154 -30.94 23.29 -16.61
CA SER A 154 -29.88 23.51 -17.60
C SER A 154 -29.36 24.94 -17.58
N TRP A 155 -28.11 25.12 -18.02
CA TRP A 155 -27.48 26.41 -18.26
C TRP A 155 -28.32 27.23 -19.24
N LYS A 156 -28.56 28.50 -18.93
CA LYS A 156 -29.34 29.40 -19.77
C LYS A 156 -28.51 29.97 -20.92
N SER A 157 -27.19 29.95 -20.82
CA SER A 157 -26.26 30.38 -21.87
C SER A 157 -24.84 29.84 -21.66
N LEU A 158 -24.01 29.93 -22.70
CA LEU A 158 -22.58 29.61 -22.62
C LEU A 158 -21.81 30.56 -21.70
N ASP A 159 -22.28 31.80 -21.53
CA ASP A 159 -21.65 32.78 -20.63
C ASP A 159 -21.84 32.41 -19.16
N GLU A 160 -22.99 31.84 -18.82
CA GLU A 160 -23.25 31.29 -17.48
C GLU A 160 -22.28 30.14 -17.15
N MET A 161 -22.00 29.28 -18.13
CA MET A 161 -20.99 28.23 -18.01
C MET A 161 -19.57 28.81 -17.91
N ARG A 162 -19.25 29.85 -18.68
CA ARG A 162 -17.90 30.47 -18.68
C ARG A 162 -17.57 31.15 -17.35
N SER A 163 -18.55 31.74 -16.67
CA SER A 163 -18.43 32.31 -15.32
C SER A 163 -17.92 31.30 -14.27
N ILE A 164 -18.21 30.01 -14.47
CA ILE A 164 -17.80 28.92 -13.59
C ILE A 164 -16.34 28.57 -13.81
N PHE A 165 -15.96 28.42 -15.07
CA PHE A 165 -14.59 28.08 -15.45
C PHE A 165 -13.62 29.23 -15.21
N SER A 166 -14.07 30.50 -15.26
CA SER A 166 -13.25 31.64 -14.85
C SER A 166 -12.96 31.66 -13.34
N GLN A 167 -13.81 31.05 -12.51
CA GLN A 167 -13.61 30.97 -11.06
C GLN A 167 -12.71 29.79 -10.63
N THR A 168 -12.37 28.88 -11.55
CA THR A 168 -11.44 27.76 -11.32
C THR A 168 -10.11 27.94 -12.04
N ARG A 169 -10.02 28.80 -13.06
CA ARG A 169 -8.75 29.23 -13.67
C ARG A 169 -7.99 30.16 -12.71
N GLY A 170 -6.93 29.62 -12.10
CA GLY A 170 -6.02 30.40 -11.24
C GLY A 170 -5.36 29.63 -10.10
N ARG A 171 -5.70 28.35 -9.89
CA ARG A 171 -4.96 27.51 -8.93
C ARG A 171 -3.97 26.66 -9.70
N ASN A 172 -2.70 27.05 -9.70
CA ASN A 172 -1.60 26.14 -9.98
C ASN A 172 -1.71 24.98 -8.99
N ILE A 173 -2.28 23.87 -9.43
CA ILE A 173 -2.20 22.60 -8.74
C ILE A 173 -0.80 22.09 -9.06
N GLY A 174 0.20 22.53 -8.28
CA GLY A 174 1.53 21.97 -8.31
C GLY A 174 1.44 20.51 -7.89
N GLY A 175 1.34 19.60 -8.86
CA GLY A 175 1.17 18.17 -8.62
C GLY A 175 1.07 17.42 -9.94
N CYS A 176 2.23 17.23 -10.58
CA CYS A 176 2.53 16.29 -11.66
C CYS A 176 1.34 15.62 -12.37
N LEU A 177 0.88 16.25 -13.45
CA LEU A 177 0.43 15.53 -14.63
C LEU A 177 1.27 16.05 -15.79
N VAL A 178 2.38 15.35 -16.07
CA VAL A 178 3.06 15.46 -17.36
C VAL A 178 2.10 14.85 -18.37
N CYS A 179 1.38 15.68 -19.11
CA CYS A 179 0.74 15.24 -20.34
C CYS A 179 1.81 15.26 -21.45
N PRO A 180 2.00 14.17 -22.22
CA PRO A 180 2.88 14.22 -23.37
C PRO A 180 2.25 15.11 -24.45
N SER A 181 3.06 15.97 -25.04
CA SER A 181 2.67 16.81 -26.18
C SER A 181 2.29 15.93 -27.37
N PRO A 182 1.21 16.25 -28.12
CA PRO A 182 1.01 15.66 -29.42
C PRO A 182 2.00 16.29 -30.39
N SER A 183 2.83 15.45 -30.99
CA SER A 183 3.63 15.76 -32.16
C SER A 183 2.72 16.07 -33.35
N THR A 184 2.90 17.25 -33.93
CA THR A 184 2.81 17.46 -35.38
C THR A 184 3.74 18.59 -35.77
#